data_AF-A0A2C6AV40-F1
#
_entry.id   AF-A0A2C6AV40-F1
#
_cell.length_a   1.000
_cell.length_b   1.000
_cell.length_c   1.000
_cell.angle_alpha   90.00
_cell.angle_beta   90.00
_cell.angle_gamma   90.00
#
_symmetry.space_group_name_H-M   'P 1'
#
loop_
_entity.id
_entity.type
_entity.pdbx_description
1 polymer ?
#
loop_
_entity_poly.entity_id
_entity_poly.type
_entity_poly.pdbx_seq_one_letter_code
_entity_poly.pdbx_strand_id
1 'polypeptide(L)'
;MIKKRYIDGLLDALQYEANKLFIKQGEVDIAFKKETEENKDIENLIKRIELDTQVGDYRVIINYELKIVEIFKGNKLAIMRNFGKYGATGLWTMVLEEIEKLRGDK
;
A
#
# COMPACT_ATOMS: atom_id res chain seq x y z
N MET A 1 3.10 -14.25 -9.25
CA MET A 1 3.89 -14.54 -8.02
C MET A 1 5.14 -13.67 -7.88
N ILE A 2 6.04 -13.61 -8.88
CA ILE A 2 7.28 -12.83 -8.79
C ILE A 2 7.01 -11.32 -8.62
N LYS A 3 6.10 -10.75 -9.43
CA LYS A 3 5.72 -9.32 -9.32
C LYS A 3 5.18 -8.94 -7.94
N LYS A 4 4.34 -9.79 -7.31
CA LYS A 4 3.80 -9.55 -5.97
C LYS A 4 4.90 -9.56 -4.90
N ARG A 5 5.76 -10.58 -4.91
CA ARG A 5 6.90 -10.70 -3.98
C ARG A 5 7.89 -9.53 -4.09
N TYR A 6 8.09 -9.01 -5.30
CA TYR A 6 8.93 -7.83 -5.52
C TYR A 6 8.30 -6.58 -4.89
N ILE A 7 7.00 -6.35 -5.09
CA ILE A 7 6.28 -5.23 -4.47
C ILE A 7 6.30 -5.39 -2.94
N ASP A 8 6.06 -6.59 -2.41
CA ASP A 8 6.14 -6.87 -0.98
C ASP A 8 7.51 -6.45 -0.40
N GLY A 9 8.62 -6.81 -1.07
CA GLY A 9 9.96 -6.38 -0.64
C GLY A 9 10.19 -4.86 -0.70
N LEU A 10 9.66 -4.19 -1.74
CA LEU A 10 9.74 -2.73 -1.83
C LEU A 10 8.95 -2.03 -0.73
N LEU A 11 7.73 -2.49 -0.44
CA LEU A 11 6.93 -1.93 0.65
C LEU A 11 7.54 -2.20 2.02
N ASP A 12 8.33 -3.28 2.15
CA ASP A 12 9.10 -3.59 3.35
C ASP A 12 10.31 -2.68 3.52
N ALA A 13 11.02 -2.36 2.45
CA ALA A 13 12.05 -1.31 2.51
C ALA A 13 11.43 0.07 2.78
N LEU A 14 10.29 0.38 2.17
CA LEU A 14 9.64 1.69 2.30
C LEU A 14 9.25 2.04 3.75
N GLN A 15 8.96 1.04 4.58
CA GLN A 15 8.58 1.27 5.99
C GLN A 15 9.67 1.98 6.80
N TYR A 16 10.93 1.90 6.37
CA TYR A 16 12.04 2.58 7.03
C TYR A 16 12.03 4.08 6.74
N GLU A 17 11.55 4.49 5.57
CA GLU A 17 11.55 5.87 5.09
C GLU A 17 10.19 6.59 5.23
N ALA A 18 9.08 5.85 5.21
CA ALA A 18 7.74 6.41 5.18
C ALA A 18 6.93 6.15 6.46
N ASN A 19 6.11 7.13 6.83
CA ASN A 19 5.06 6.99 7.83
C ASN A 19 3.80 6.36 7.21
N LYS A 20 3.42 6.82 6.01
CA LYS A 20 2.22 6.34 5.32
C LYS A 20 2.41 6.28 3.81
N LEU A 21 1.71 5.34 3.18
CA LEU A 21 1.53 5.24 1.74
C LEU A 21 0.03 5.30 1.44
N PHE A 22 -0.36 6.27 0.60
CA PHE A 22 -1.73 6.48 0.15
C PHE A 22 -1.84 6.05 -1.31
N ILE A 23 -2.86 5.26 -1.62
CA ILE A 23 -3.05 4.68 -2.94
C ILE A 23 -4.53 4.81 -3.30
N LYS A 24 -4.83 5.45 -4.42
CA LYS A 24 -6.15 5.43 -5.06
C LYS A 24 -5.96 5.46 -6.57
N GLN A 25 -6.98 5.13 -7.34
CA GLN A 25 -6.89 5.16 -8.81
C GLN A 25 -6.28 6.48 -9.32
N GLY A 26 -5.17 6.38 -10.08
CA GLY A 26 -4.46 7.51 -10.66
C GLY A 26 -3.58 8.32 -9.68
N GLU A 27 -3.49 7.94 -8.40
CA GLU A 27 -2.73 8.71 -7.41
C GLU A 27 -2.06 7.79 -6.37
N VAL A 28 -0.75 7.96 -6.23
CA VAL A 28 0.03 7.36 -5.15
C VAL A 28 0.82 8.46 -4.48
N ASP A 29 0.69 8.58 -3.16
CA ASP A 29 1.35 9.59 -2.35
C ASP A 29 2.03 8.95 -1.13
N ILE A 30 3.14 9.52 -0.71
CA ILE A 30 3.99 8.98 0.36
C ILE A 30 4.20 10.07 1.40
N ALA A 31 3.74 9.84 2.62
CA ALA A 31 4.11 10.66 3.76
C ALA A 31 5.43 10.14 4.32
N PHE A 32 6.53 10.79 3.96
CA PHE A 32 7.85 10.43 4.44
C PHE A 32 8.09 10.83 5.89
N LYS A 33 9.01 10.12 6.56
CA LYS A 33 9.47 10.46 7.92
C LYS A 33 10.30 11.74 7.94
N LYS A 34 11.05 11.96 6.86
CA LYS A 34 11.93 13.11 6.67
C LYS A 34 11.97 13.46 5.19
N GLU A 35 11.96 14.76 4.90
CA GLU A 35 12.16 15.30 3.57
C GLU A 35 13.67 15.36 3.25
N THR A 36 14.05 14.72 2.16
CA THR A 36 15.41 14.59 1.62
C THR A 36 15.36 14.57 0.08
N GLU A 37 16.51 14.68 -0.57
CA GLU A 37 16.56 14.61 -2.04
C GLU A 37 16.23 13.20 -2.58
N GLU A 38 16.52 12.15 -1.81
CA GLU A 38 16.27 10.75 -2.17
C GLU A 38 14.78 10.40 -2.25
N ASN A 39 13.91 11.19 -1.61
CA ASN A 39 12.46 10.99 -1.63
C ASN A 39 11.89 10.96 -3.05
N LYS A 40 12.44 11.79 -3.95
CA LYS A 40 12.02 11.82 -5.36
C LYS A 40 12.30 10.51 -6.08
N ASP A 41 13.41 9.85 -5.76
CA ASP A 41 13.77 8.57 -6.37
C ASP A 41 12.86 7.45 -5.87
N ILE A 42 12.51 7.46 -4.57
CA ILE A 42 11.54 6.54 -3.98
C ILE A 42 10.16 6.74 -4.61
N GLU A 43 9.69 7.99 -4.73
CA GLU A 43 8.42 8.29 -5.40
C GLU A 43 8.41 7.79 -6.85
N ASN A 44 9.48 8.02 -7.61
CA ASN A 44 9.60 7.57 -8.99
C ASN A 44 9.55 6.04 -9.08
N LEU A 45 10.19 5.34 -8.15
CA LEU A 45 10.15 3.89 -8.07
C LEU A 45 8.73 3.38 -7.75
N ILE A 46 8.06 3.98 -6.77
CA ILE A 46 6.69 3.62 -6.36
C ILE A 46 5.66 3.92 -7.47
N LYS A 47 5.82 5.00 -8.22
CA LYS A 47 4.96 5.32 -9.38
C LYS A 47 5.07 4.25 -10.47
N ARG A 48 6.27 3.71 -10.72
CA ARG A 48 6.52 2.70 -11.77
C ARG A 48 5.93 1.32 -11.51
N ILE A 49 5.58 1.00 -10.26
CA ILE A 49 4.97 -0.29 -9.92
C ILE A 49 3.44 -0.29 -10.03
N GLU A 50 2.83 0.86 -10.33
CA GLU A 50 1.40 1.01 -10.68
C GLU A 50 0.46 0.40 -9.62
N LEU A 51 0.67 0.75 -8.34
CA LEU A 51 -0.17 0.27 -7.23
C LEU A 51 -1.62 0.78 -7.35
N ASP A 52 -1.78 2.01 -7.81
CA ASP A 52 -3.04 2.69 -8.07
C ASP A 52 -3.93 1.91 -9.06
N THR A 53 -3.33 1.39 -10.12
CA THR A 53 -4.05 0.60 -11.13
C THR A 53 -4.50 -0.76 -10.55
N GLN A 54 -3.70 -1.35 -9.67
CA GLN A 54 -4.00 -2.65 -9.06
C GLN A 54 -5.16 -2.58 -8.05
N VAL A 55 -5.30 -1.47 -7.31
CA VAL A 55 -6.38 -1.31 -6.33
C VAL A 55 -7.73 -0.99 -7.00
N GLY A 56 -7.74 -0.41 -8.20
CA GLY A 56 -8.96 0.00 -8.91
C GLY A 56 -9.74 1.05 -8.13
N ASP A 57 -11.07 0.90 -8.01
CA ASP A 57 -11.96 1.87 -7.34
C ASP A 57 -11.80 1.94 -5.80
N TYR A 58 -10.86 1.18 -5.24
CA TYR A 58 -10.59 1.16 -3.81
C TYR A 58 -9.50 2.17 -3.46
N ARG A 59 -9.60 2.74 -2.25
CA ARG A 59 -8.52 3.55 -1.67
C ARG A 59 -7.84 2.73 -0.58
N VAL A 60 -6.52 2.64 -0.62
CA VAL A 60 -5.71 1.91 0.34
C VAL A 60 -4.79 2.88 1.06
N ILE A 61 -4.77 2.79 2.39
CA ILE A 61 -3.81 3.49 3.24
C ILE A 61 -3.00 2.44 3.96
N ILE A 62 -1.69 2.46 3.76
CA ILE A 62 -0.75 1.67 4.56
C ILE A 62 -0.11 2.63 5.56
N ASN A 63 -0.39 2.42 6.83
CA ASN A 63 0.20 3.19 7.93
C ASN A 63 1.28 2.34 8.60
N TYR A 64 2.54 2.70 8.35
CA TYR A 64 3.71 1.97 8.85
C TYR A 64 3.96 2.21 10.34
N GLU A 65 3.63 3.40 10.85
CA GLU A 65 3.77 3.72 12.29
C GLU A 65 2.83 2.87 13.14
N LEU A 66 1.56 2.76 12.73
CA LEU A 66 0.54 1.99 13.45
C LEU A 66 0.47 0.52 13.01
N LYS A 67 1.21 0.16 11.95
CA LYS A 67 1.20 -1.16 11.31
C LYS A 67 -0.21 -1.63 10.92
N ILE A 68 -0.99 -0.73 10.33
CA ILE A 68 -2.35 -0.99 9.85
C ILE A 68 -2.51 -0.71 8.36
N VAL A 69 -3.34 -1.52 7.70
CA VAL A 69 -3.89 -1.25 6.38
C VAL A 69 -5.36 -0.87 6.55
N GLU A 70 -5.76 0.20 5.89
CA GLU A 70 -7.15 0.60 5.74
C GLU A 70 -7.53 0.53 4.26
N ILE A 71 -8.66 -0.10 3.95
CA ILE A 71 -9.21 -0.18 2.60
C ILE A 71 -10.59 0.45 2.60
N PHE A 72 -10.81 1.42 1.72
CA PHE A 72 -12.06 2.14 1.57
C PHE A 72 -12.70 1.84 0.21
N LYS A 73 -14.03 1.78 0.20
CA LYS A 73 -14.85 1.77 -1.01
C LYS A 73 -15.64 3.08 -1.07
N GLY A 74 -15.28 3.96 -1.98
CA GLY A 74 -15.71 5.36 -1.91
C GLY A 74 -15.23 5.99 -0.60
N ASN A 75 -16.14 6.60 0.17
CA ASN A 75 -15.83 7.24 1.46
C ASN A 75 -15.99 6.32 2.68
N LYS A 76 -16.45 5.08 2.48
CA LYS A 76 -16.71 4.14 3.57
C LYS A 76 -15.49 3.23 3.82
N LEU A 77 -15.05 3.15 5.06
CA LEU A 77 -14.07 2.16 5.51
C LEU A 77 -14.68 0.76 5.35
N ALA A 78 -14.02 -0.09 4.56
CA ALA A 78 -14.44 -1.47 4.31
C ALA A 78 -13.63 -2.46 5.15
N ILE A 79 -12.31 -2.25 5.24
CA ILE A 79 -11.39 -3.12 5.99
C ILE A 79 -10.41 -2.27 6.78
N MET A 80 -10.13 -2.69 8.00
CA MET A 80 -9.00 -2.22 8.81
C MET A 80 -8.30 -3.44 9.39
N ARG A 81 -7.02 -3.65 9.04
CA ARG A 81 -6.25 -4.83 9.46
C ARG A 81 -4.88 -4.42 9.97
N ASN A 82 -4.47 -5.00 11.10
CA ASN A 82 -3.08 -4.93 11.52
C ASN A 82 -2.24 -5.94 10.72
N PHE A 83 -1.08 -5.50 10.21
CA PHE A 83 -0.18 -6.34 9.41
C PHE A 83 1.07 -6.81 10.16
N GLY A 84 1.15 -6.59 11.47
CA GLY A 84 2.33 -6.87 12.31
C GLY A 84 2.83 -8.32 12.30
N LYS A 85 1.99 -9.33 11.98
CA LYS A 85 2.42 -10.73 11.82
C LYS A 85 3.00 -11.04 10.42
N TYR A 86 2.64 -10.24 9.42
CA TYR A 86 3.12 -10.38 8.05
C TYR A 86 4.42 -9.59 7.83
N GLY A 87 4.72 -8.61 8.70
CA GLY A 87 5.70 -7.58 8.35
C GLY A 87 5.25 -6.88 7.07
N ALA A 88 6.16 -6.29 6.31
CA ALA A 88 5.82 -5.85 4.96
C ALA A 88 6.10 -6.91 3.88
N THR A 89 6.75 -8.03 4.25
CA THR A 89 6.82 -9.24 3.42
C THR A 89 5.44 -9.94 3.34
N GLY A 90 4.67 -9.65 2.29
CA GLY A 90 3.33 -10.22 2.06
C GLY A 90 2.20 -9.22 2.31
N LEU A 91 2.53 -7.98 2.68
CA LEU A 91 1.59 -6.89 2.91
C LEU A 91 0.76 -6.57 1.66
N TRP A 92 1.41 -6.45 0.51
CA TRP A 92 0.71 -6.18 -0.75
C TRP A 92 -0.17 -7.35 -1.15
N THR A 93 0.33 -8.57 -0.95
CA THR A 93 -0.45 -9.78 -1.19
C THR A 93 -1.75 -9.77 -0.35
N MET A 94 -1.67 -9.42 0.93
CA MET A 94 -2.85 -9.26 1.80
C MET A 94 -3.82 -8.19 1.30
N VAL A 95 -3.32 -7.01 0.89
CA VAL A 95 -4.15 -5.92 0.35
C VAL A 95 -4.99 -6.42 -0.83
N LEU A 96 -4.35 -7.10 -1.78
CA LEU A 96 -5.02 -7.61 -2.96
C LEU A 96 -6.06 -8.70 -2.62
N GLU A 97 -5.76 -9.59 -1.68
CA GLU A 97 -6.70 -10.62 -1.22
C GLU A 97 -7.93 -10.02 -0.54
N GLU A 98 -7.78 -9.00 0.30
CA GLU A 98 -8.92 -8.33 0.94
C GLU A 98 -9.76 -7.57 -0.10
N ILE A 99 -9.13 -6.92 -1.10
CA ILE A 99 -9.86 -6.30 -2.22
C ILE A 99 -10.64 -7.35 -3.02
N GLU A 100 -10.03 -8.51 -3.32
CA GLU A 100 -10.67 -9.59 -4.06
C GLU A 100 -11.90 -10.12 -3.32
N LYS A 101 -11.79 -10.35 -2.00
CA LYS A 101 -12.94 -10.73 -1.14
C LYS A 101 -14.05 -9.69 -1.21
N LEU A 102 -13.73 -8.41 -1.08
CA LEU A 102 -14.71 -7.31 -1.19
C LEU A 102 -15.40 -7.21 -2.57
N ARG A 103 -14.76 -7.74 -3.63
CA ARG A 103 -15.36 -7.80 -4.98
C ARG A 103 -16.26 -9.03 -5.14
N GLY A 104 -15.88 -10.14 -4.51
CA GLY A 104 -16.61 -11.42 -4.53
C GLY A 104 -17.81 -11.49 -3.58
N ASP A 105 -17.85 -10.68 -2.52
CA ASP A 105 -19.00 -10.56 -1.59
C ASP A 105 -20.20 -9.77 -2.19
N LYS A 106 -20.42 -9.88 -3.51
CA LYS A 106 -21.57 -9.27 -4.22
C LYS A 106 -22.73 -10.23 -4.35
#